data_AF-A0A6P8G7F1-F1
#
_entry.id   AF-A0A6P8G7F1-F1
#
_cell.length_a   1.000
_cell.length_b   1.000
_cell.length_c   1.000
_cell.angle_alpha   90.00
_cell.angle_beta   90.00
_cell.angle_gamma   90.00
#
_symmetry.space_group_name_H-M   'P 1'
#
loop_
_entity.id
_entity.type
_entity.pdbx_description
1 polymer ?
#
loop_
_entity_poly.entity_id
_entity_poly.type
_entity_poly.pdbx_seq_one_letter_code
_entity_poly.pdbx_strand_id
1 'polypeptide(L)'
;MDEEQRRTIFTRFLYPFLSRGNSSDPGCITGTLGSKDWLQKNFGDFAVYAPLEDLQKLNGNFSSFESLELLTPSQAAQLTLTSGALNDSTKMEAIFDRLEEGDALQNVDQFLTALSVAPEIPDIAPPVRDLAMNRTFNIISVHFPQFEVSAWIAWFHVKLIPVLPSFTTEMLTQTTAQTNCTNYQVIVKGMGKVSKKMPLTRRKGIANVLVKHLKQFLATFNKRGNLPLHTPC
;
A
#
# COMPACT_ATOMS: atom_id res chain seq x y z
N MET A 1 4.40 9.67 26.96
CA MET A 1 5.01 8.35 26.80
C MET A 1 5.62 8.32 25.42
N ASP A 2 6.92 8.09 25.30
CA ASP A 2 7.55 7.99 23.98
C ASP A 2 7.26 6.63 23.31
N GLU A 3 7.63 6.51 22.04
CA GLU A 3 7.39 5.30 21.24
C GLU A 3 8.14 4.07 21.77
N GLU A 4 9.33 4.26 22.37
CA GLU A 4 10.11 3.16 22.92
C GLU A 4 9.45 2.59 24.17
N GLN A 5 8.96 3.46 25.05
CA GLN A 5 8.21 3.09 26.24
C GLN A 5 6.90 2.40 25.86
N ARG A 6 6.17 2.91 24.86
CA ARG A 6 4.93 2.27 24.37
C ARG A 6 5.19 0.86 23.82
N ARG A 7 6.23 0.69 23.00
CA ARG A 7 6.65 -0.61 22.46
C ARG A 7 7.09 -1.56 23.58
N THR A 8 7.76 -1.04 24.60
CA THR A 8 8.17 -1.81 25.77
C THR A 8 6.96 -2.29 26.56
N ILE A 9 5.93 -1.46 26.75
CA ILE A 9 4.67 -1.87 27.40
C ILE A 9 4.03 -3.02 26.64
N PHE A 10 3.91 -2.91 25.31
CA PHE A 10 3.38 -3.99 24.50
C PHE A 10 4.18 -5.29 24.67
N THR A 11 5.50 -5.24 24.43
CA THR A 11 6.36 -6.43 24.36
C THR A 11 6.65 -7.07 25.72
N ARG A 12 6.79 -6.27 26.79
CA ARG A 12 7.21 -6.76 28.11
C ARG A 12 6.08 -6.96 29.09
N PHE A 13 4.92 -6.35 28.84
CA PHE A 13 3.78 -6.44 29.75
C PHE A 13 2.55 -6.99 29.06
N LEU A 14 2.03 -6.33 28.03
CA LEU A 14 0.73 -6.66 27.45
C LEU A 14 0.72 -8.04 26.77
N TYR A 15 1.63 -8.28 25.82
CA TYR A 15 1.69 -9.57 25.13
C TYR A 15 2.00 -10.73 26.10
N PRO A 16 3.03 -10.66 26.98
CA PRO A 16 3.26 -11.71 27.97
C PRO A 16 2.09 -11.92 28.93
N PHE A 17 1.37 -10.87 29.31
CA PHE A 17 0.20 -10.97 30.18
C PHE A 17 -0.91 -11.81 29.52
N LEU A 18 -1.20 -11.53 28.26
CA LEU A 18 -2.23 -12.22 27.47
C LEU A 18 -1.81 -13.64 27.07
N SER A 19 -0.52 -13.91 26.87
CA SER A 19 -0.02 -15.22 26.42
C SER A 19 0.15 -16.26 27.56
N ARG A 20 -0.26 -15.94 28.80
CA ARG A 20 -0.08 -16.84 29.95
C ARG A 20 -1.02 -18.03 29.90
N GLY A 21 -0.46 -19.20 29.62
CA GLY A 21 -1.18 -20.48 29.60
C GLY A 21 -1.58 -21.01 30.99
N ASN A 22 -1.11 -20.41 32.08
CA ASN A 22 -1.51 -20.76 33.45
C ASN A 22 -2.71 -19.95 33.98
N SER A 23 -3.29 -19.08 33.15
CA SER A 23 -4.56 -18.40 33.42
C SER A 23 -5.74 -19.33 33.14
N SER A 24 -6.84 -19.18 33.87
CA SER A 24 -8.12 -19.83 33.51
C SER A 24 -8.76 -19.23 32.26
N ASP A 25 -8.29 -18.05 31.83
CA ASP A 25 -8.72 -17.36 30.61
C ASP A 25 -7.50 -16.79 29.87
N PRO A 26 -6.67 -17.63 29.21
CA PRO A 26 -5.57 -17.16 28.37
C PRO A 26 -6.09 -16.24 27.27
N GLY A 27 -5.39 -15.16 26.98
CA GLY A 27 -5.81 -14.15 26.01
C GLY A 27 -6.93 -13.22 26.49
N CYS A 28 -7.46 -13.40 27.70
CA CYS A 28 -8.57 -12.59 28.25
C CYS A 28 -9.77 -12.56 27.28
N ILE A 29 -10.22 -13.74 26.89
CA ILE A 29 -11.29 -13.94 25.87
C ILE A 29 -12.66 -13.85 26.53
N THR A 30 -12.79 -14.33 27.76
CA THR A 30 -14.06 -14.36 28.49
C THR A 30 -14.58 -12.94 28.75
N GLY A 31 -15.88 -12.70 28.50
CA GLY A 31 -16.50 -11.38 28.69
C GLY A 31 -16.28 -10.38 27.55
N THR A 32 -15.75 -10.85 26.41
CA THR A 32 -15.66 -10.09 25.17
C THR A 32 -16.76 -10.49 24.18
N LEU A 33 -17.22 -9.53 23.38
CA LEU A 33 -18.27 -9.71 22.37
C LEU A 33 -17.66 -9.62 20.96
N GLY A 34 -17.08 -10.73 20.52
CA GLY A 34 -16.47 -10.84 19.20
C GLY A 34 -15.08 -10.19 19.12
N SER A 35 -14.50 -10.26 17.93
CA SER A 35 -13.08 -9.97 17.71
C SER A 35 -12.73 -8.49 17.92
N LYS A 36 -13.64 -7.60 17.51
CA LYS A 36 -13.50 -6.15 17.66
C LYS A 36 -13.47 -5.73 19.13
N ASP A 37 -14.44 -6.19 19.92
CA ASP A 37 -14.54 -5.88 21.35
C ASP A 37 -13.35 -6.46 22.11
N TRP A 38 -12.92 -7.67 21.76
CA TRP A 38 -11.72 -8.28 22.34
C TRP A 38 -10.46 -7.45 22.07
N LEU A 39 -10.24 -7.01 20.83
CA LEU A 39 -9.09 -6.18 20.46
C LEU A 39 -9.11 -4.85 21.22
N GLN A 40 -10.27 -4.19 21.25
CA GLN A 40 -10.43 -2.90 21.93
C GLN A 40 -10.19 -3.01 23.44
N LYS A 41 -10.77 -4.02 24.12
CA LYS A 41 -10.64 -4.18 25.57
C LYS A 41 -9.25 -4.59 26.01
N ASN A 42 -8.58 -5.45 25.24
CA ASN A 42 -7.28 -5.99 25.63
C ASN A 42 -6.10 -5.12 25.18
N PHE A 43 -6.20 -4.41 24.06
CA PHE A 43 -5.09 -3.65 23.48
C PHE A 43 -5.33 -2.15 23.48
N GLY A 44 -6.55 -1.70 23.18
CA GLY A 44 -6.84 -0.28 22.93
C GLY A 44 -5.83 0.31 21.94
N ASP A 45 -5.25 1.46 22.28
CA ASP A 45 -4.25 2.15 21.45
C ASP A 45 -2.96 1.33 21.22
N PHE A 46 -2.68 0.31 22.05
CA PHE A 46 -1.50 -0.55 21.87
C PHE A 46 -1.69 -1.58 20.75
N ALA A 47 -2.88 -1.69 20.15
CA ALA A 47 -3.15 -2.59 19.04
C ALA A 47 -2.19 -2.36 17.85
N VAL A 48 -1.70 -1.12 17.68
CA VAL A 48 -0.71 -0.76 16.63
C VAL A 48 0.60 -1.54 16.72
N TYR A 49 0.96 -2.03 17.91
CA TYR A 49 2.21 -2.75 18.12
C TYR A 49 2.07 -4.27 17.94
N ALA A 50 0.84 -4.78 17.83
CA ALA A 50 0.56 -6.21 17.72
C ALA A 50 0.60 -6.68 16.26
N PRO A 51 1.54 -7.55 15.84
CA PRO A 51 1.40 -8.26 14.58
C PRO A 51 0.07 -9.02 14.51
N LEU A 52 -0.51 -9.14 13.31
CA LEU A 52 -1.77 -9.84 13.13
C LEU A 52 -1.69 -11.31 13.57
N GLU A 53 -0.54 -11.95 13.30
CA GLU A 53 -0.25 -13.32 13.74
C GLU A 53 -0.27 -13.45 15.27
N ASP A 54 0.21 -12.43 15.98
CA ASP A 54 0.20 -12.40 17.43
C ASP A 54 -1.23 -12.26 17.99
N LEU A 55 -2.09 -11.45 17.35
CA LEU A 55 -3.51 -11.38 17.69
C LEU A 55 -4.20 -12.74 17.50
N GLN A 56 -3.90 -13.44 16.40
CA GLN A 56 -4.45 -14.76 16.11
C GLN A 56 -3.93 -15.86 17.05
N LYS A 57 -2.68 -15.74 17.54
CA LYS A 57 -2.13 -16.64 18.57
C LYS A 57 -2.79 -16.43 19.92
N LEU A 58 -3.05 -15.17 20.29
CA LEU A 58 -3.64 -14.82 21.58
C LEU A 58 -5.15 -15.11 21.63
N ASN A 59 -5.84 -15.03 20.50
CA ASN A 59 -7.24 -15.39 20.37
C ASN A 59 -7.45 -16.23 19.10
N GLY A 60 -7.57 -17.55 19.26
CA GLY A 60 -7.73 -18.48 18.15
C GLY A 60 -9.04 -18.31 17.33
N ASN A 61 -10.02 -17.58 17.87
CA ASN A 61 -11.26 -17.23 17.18
C ASN A 61 -11.23 -15.81 16.60
N PHE A 62 -10.08 -15.13 16.61
CA PHE A 62 -9.95 -13.75 16.16
C PHE A 62 -10.25 -13.63 14.65
N SER A 63 -11.36 -12.97 14.34
CA SER A 63 -11.70 -12.54 12.98
C SER A 63 -11.11 -11.16 12.73
N SER A 64 -10.10 -11.13 11.87
CA SER A 64 -9.45 -9.89 11.44
C SER A 64 -10.38 -9.00 10.63
N PHE A 65 -11.30 -9.57 9.85
CA PHE A 65 -12.28 -8.80 9.08
C PHE A 65 -13.38 -8.20 9.98
N GLU A 66 -13.82 -8.88 11.05
CA GLU A 66 -14.72 -8.27 12.04
C GLU A 66 -14.08 -7.08 12.77
N SER A 67 -12.75 -7.06 12.86
CA SER A 67 -11.99 -6.03 13.57
C SER A 67 -11.30 -5.06 12.62
N LEU A 68 -11.59 -5.11 11.32
CA LEU A 68 -10.82 -4.43 10.28
C LEU A 68 -10.70 -2.93 10.53
N GLU A 69 -11.77 -2.30 11.02
CA GLU A 69 -11.79 -0.87 11.35
C GLU A 69 -10.75 -0.47 12.42
N LEU A 70 -10.40 -1.38 13.32
CA LEU A 70 -9.41 -1.17 14.38
C LEU A 70 -7.99 -1.55 13.95
N LEU A 71 -7.80 -2.17 12.79
CA LEU A 71 -6.49 -2.55 12.30
C LEU A 71 -5.75 -1.35 11.71
N THR A 72 -4.45 -1.31 11.93
CA THR A 72 -3.55 -0.38 11.25
C THR A 72 -3.38 -0.75 9.79
N PRO A 73 -2.95 0.18 8.93
CA PRO A 73 -2.65 -0.14 7.53
C PRO A 73 -1.60 -1.26 7.36
N SER A 74 -0.60 -1.34 8.25
CA SER A 74 0.38 -2.44 8.23
C SER A 74 -0.23 -3.78 8.63
N GLN A 75 -1.15 -3.82 9.59
CA GLN A 75 -1.92 -5.03 9.91
C GLN A 75 -2.89 -5.41 8.78
N ALA A 76 -3.49 -4.44 8.09
CA ALA A 76 -4.32 -4.67 6.90
C ALA A 76 -3.50 -5.26 5.74
N ALA A 77 -2.23 -4.86 5.59
CA ALA A 77 -1.30 -5.50 4.65
C ALA A 77 -1.02 -6.96 5.02
N GLN A 78 -0.80 -7.26 6.31
CA GLN A 78 -0.66 -8.64 6.78
C GLN A 78 -1.94 -9.45 6.52
N LEU A 79 -3.11 -8.86 6.77
CA LEU A 79 -4.41 -9.47 6.49
C LEU A 79 -4.55 -9.81 5.02
N THR A 80 -4.13 -8.91 4.13
CA THR A 80 -4.15 -9.13 2.67
C THR A 80 -3.39 -10.42 2.29
N LEU A 81 -2.23 -10.63 2.90
CA LEU A 81 -1.33 -11.75 2.60
C LEU A 81 -1.84 -13.09 3.15
N THR A 82 -2.57 -13.08 4.28
CA THR A 82 -2.93 -14.32 5.00
C THR A 82 -4.38 -14.76 4.85
N SER A 83 -5.28 -13.91 4.36
CA SER A 83 -6.73 -14.18 4.35
C SER A 83 -7.33 -14.60 3.01
N GLY A 84 -6.50 -14.75 1.97
CA GLY A 84 -6.94 -15.00 0.61
C GLY A 84 -7.45 -13.77 -0.14
N ALA A 85 -7.34 -12.56 0.45
CA ALA A 85 -7.75 -11.30 -0.19
C ALA A 85 -7.03 -11.04 -1.53
N LEU A 86 -5.84 -11.60 -1.74
CA LEU A 86 -5.12 -11.54 -3.03
C LEU A 86 -5.96 -12.06 -4.22
N ASN A 87 -6.96 -12.91 -3.96
CA ASN A 87 -7.82 -13.55 -4.96
C ASN A 87 -9.31 -13.19 -4.82
N ASP A 88 -9.66 -12.31 -3.89
CA ASP A 88 -11.06 -12.00 -3.54
C ASP A 88 -11.28 -10.49 -3.55
N SER A 89 -12.01 -10.01 -4.56
CA SER A 89 -12.27 -8.57 -4.72
C SER A 89 -13.09 -7.99 -3.59
N THR A 90 -14.03 -8.75 -2.99
CA THR A 90 -14.87 -8.28 -1.88
C THR A 90 -14.03 -8.03 -0.64
N LYS A 91 -13.09 -8.93 -0.35
CA LYS A 91 -12.15 -8.74 0.76
C LYS A 91 -11.21 -7.57 0.52
N MET A 92 -10.67 -7.44 -0.69
CA MET A 92 -9.81 -6.31 -1.04
C MET A 92 -10.57 -4.99 -1.00
N GLU A 93 -11.84 -4.96 -1.41
CA GLU A 93 -12.70 -3.80 -1.31
C GLU A 93 -12.88 -3.36 0.14
N ALA A 94 -13.23 -4.28 1.04
CA ALA A 94 -13.34 -3.96 2.47
C ALA A 94 -12.03 -3.42 3.06
N ILE A 95 -10.88 -3.96 2.63
CA ILE A 95 -9.55 -3.46 3.03
C ILE A 95 -9.35 -2.02 2.55
N PHE A 96 -9.66 -1.73 1.29
CA PHE A 96 -9.53 -0.37 0.75
C PHE A 96 -10.55 0.61 1.33
N ASP A 97 -11.78 0.18 1.62
CA ASP A 97 -12.77 1.00 2.33
C ASP A 97 -12.18 1.48 3.66
N ARG A 98 -11.54 0.59 4.42
CA ARG A 98 -10.83 0.97 5.65
C ARG A 98 -9.62 1.86 5.38
N LEU A 99 -8.83 1.63 4.33
CA LEU A 99 -7.67 2.48 4.04
C LEU A 99 -8.09 3.91 3.65
N GLU A 100 -9.29 4.09 3.10
CA GLU A 100 -9.84 5.38 2.70
C GLU A 100 -10.43 6.19 3.88
N GLU A 101 -10.61 5.57 5.05
CA GLU A 101 -11.02 6.26 6.27
C GLU A 101 -9.89 7.14 6.84
N GLY A 102 -10.16 8.44 7.00
CA GLY A 102 -9.21 9.39 7.57
C GLY A 102 -8.15 9.85 6.56
N ASP A 103 -6.87 9.73 6.90
CA ASP A 103 -5.76 10.09 5.99
C ASP A 103 -5.46 8.94 5.02
N ALA A 104 -6.21 8.92 3.90
CA ALA A 104 -6.09 7.89 2.89
C ALA A 104 -4.68 7.79 2.27
N LEU A 105 -3.99 8.92 2.09
CA LEU A 105 -2.63 8.91 1.55
C LEU A 105 -1.66 8.22 2.51
N GLN A 106 -1.70 8.59 3.79
CA GLN A 106 -0.86 7.98 4.82
C GLN A 106 -1.18 6.49 4.98
N ASN A 107 -2.46 6.13 4.97
CA ASN A 107 -2.90 4.74 5.11
C ASN A 107 -2.39 3.88 3.94
N VAL A 108 -2.64 4.30 2.70
CA VAL A 108 -2.19 3.56 1.51
C VAL A 108 -0.66 3.51 1.41
N ASP A 109 0.04 4.56 1.83
CA ASP A 109 1.50 4.55 1.94
C ASP A 109 1.98 3.43 2.87
N GLN A 110 1.48 3.41 4.12
CA GLN A 110 1.87 2.41 5.11
C GLN A 110 1.50 0.98 4.68
N PHE A 111 0.31 0.81 4.09
CA PHE A 111 -0.17 -0.47 3.57
C PHE A 111 0.73 -1.00 2.45
N LEU A 112 0.98 -0.19 1.42
CA LEU A 112 1.79 -0.61 0.27
C LEU A 112 3.27 -0.77 0.63
N THR A 113 3.79 0.05 1.56
CA THR A 113 5.13 -0.13 2.12
C THR A 113 5.23 -1.50 2.82
N ALA A 114 4.24 -1.85 3.66
CA ALA A 114 4.21 -3.14 4.33
C ALA A 114 4.08 -4.32 3.36
N LEU A 115 3.28 -4.20 2.29
CA LEU A 115 3.21 -5.22 1.23
C LEU A 115 4.52 -5.36 0.44
N SER A 116 5.24 -4.26 0.24
CA SER A 116 6.47 -4.24 -0.57
C SER A 116 7.68 -4.83 0.13
N VAL A 117 7.64 -4.95 1.46
CA VAL A 117 8.70 -5.59 2.28
C VAL A 117 8.41 -7.07 2.58
N ALA A 118 7.31 -7.62 2.06
CA ALA A 118 7.06 -9.05 2.14
C ALA A 118 8.20 -9.84 1.46
N PRO A 119 8.50 -11.08 1.90
CA PRO A 119 9.60 -11.88 1.35
C PRO A 119 9.53 -12.06 -0.17
N GLU A 120 8.31 -12.10 -0.70
CA GLU A 120 8.04 -12.19 -2.13
C GLU A 120 7.01 -11.13 -2.53
N ILE A 121 7.13 -10.63 -3.77
CA ILE A 121 6.13 -9.71 -4.34
C ILE A 121 4.80 -10.47 -4.45
N PRO A 122 3.73 -10.02 -3.78
CA PRO A 122 2.47 -10.74 -3.77
C PRO A 122 1.91 -10.97 -5.18
N ASP A 123 1.47 -12.18 -5.47
CA ASP A 123 0.77 -12.49 -6.72
C ASP A 123 -0.73 -12.19 -6.54
N ILE A 124 -1.09 -10.93 -6.80
CA ILE A 124 -2.47 -10.45 -6.72
C ILE A 124 -3.19 -10.81 -8.03
N ALA A 125 -4.33 -11.49 -7.93
CA ALA A 125 -5.16 -11.86 -9.08
C ALA A 125 -5.51 -10.61 -9.90
N PRO A 126 -5.50 -10.66 -11.25
CA PRO A 126 -5.65 -9.46 -12.07
C PRO A 126 -6.87 -8.58 -11.76
N PRO A 127 -8.08 -9.11 -11.52
CA PRO A 127 -9.24 -8.27 -11.17
C PRO A 127 -9.07 -7.55 -9.82
N VAL A 128 -8.52 -8.24 -8.82
CA VAL A 128 -8.24 -7.69 -7.48
C VAL A 128 -7.14 -6.63 -7.57
N ARG A 129 -6.11 -6.88 -8.39
CA ARG A 129 -5.01 -5.94 -8.61
C ARG A 129 -5.46 -4.69 -9.37
N ASP A 130 -6.36 -4.85 -10.34
CA ASP A 130 -6.97 -3.73 -11.08
C ASP A 130 -7.81 -2.86 -10.12
N LEU A 131 -8.59 -3.46 -9.23
CA LEU A 131 -9.31 -2.75 -8.15
C LEU A 131 -8.34 -1.96 -7.26
N ALA A 132 -7.34 -2.66 -6.68
CA ALA A 132 -6.39 -2.06 -5.75
C ALA A 132 -5.59 -0.91 -6.40
N MET A 133 -5.14 -1.09 -7.66
CA MET A 133 -4.43 -0.05 -8.40
C MET A 133 -5.33 1.15 -8.68
N ASN A 134 -6.60 0.94 -9.04
CA ASN A 134 -7.53 2.03 -9.29
C ASN A 134 -7.78 2.88 -8.04
N ARG A 135 -8.09 2.24 -6.91
CA ARG A 135 -8.31 2.91 -5.61
C ARG A 135 -7.04 3.66 -5.17
N THR A 136 -5.89 2.99 -5.24
CA THR A 136 -4.58 3.60 -4.96
C THR A 136 -4.32 4.84 -5.83
N PHE A 137 -4.55 4.74 -7.14
CA PHE A 137 -4.29 5.85 -8.08
C PHE A 137 -5.17 7.07 -7.79
N ASN A 138 -6.44 6.86 -7.50
CA ASN A 138 -7.36 7.95 -7.17
C ASN A 138 -6.91 8.74 -5.94
N ILE A 139 -6.32 8.04 -4.96
CA ILE A 139 -5.75 8.66 -3.77
C ILE A 139 -4.47 9.42 -4.12
N ILE A 140 -3.46 8.75 -4.70
CA ILE A 140 -2.13 9.36 -4.84
C ILE A 140 -2.05 10.42 -5.94
N SER A 141 -2.88 10.34 -6.98
CA SER A 141 -2.78 11.22 -8.14
C SER A 141 -3.07 12.69 -7.81
N VAL A 142 -3.94 12.93 -6.83
CA VAL A 142 -4.24 14.26 -6.29
C VAL A 142 -3.01 14.90 -5.65
N HIS A 143 -2.06 14.08 -5.18
CA HIS A 143 -0.86 14.52 -4.48
C HIS A 143 0.39 14.66 -5.37
N PHE A 144 0.30 14.31 -6.66
CA PHE A 144 1.43 14.42 -7.58
C PHE A 144 2.03 15.83 -7.70
N PRO A 145 1.26 16.95 -7.65
CA PRO A 145 1.84 18.29 -7.69
C PRO A 145 2.76 18.60 -6.49
N GLN A 146 2.57 17.94 -5.35
CA GLN A 146 3.38 18.13 -4.14
C GLN A 146 4.50 17.07 -4.01
N PHE A 147 4.62 16.13 -4.95
CA PHE A 147 5.64 15.10 -4.88
C PHE A 147 7.02 15.63 -5.25
N GLU A 148 7.91 15.61 -4.27
CA GLU A 148 9.35 15.69 -4.47
C GLU A 148 9.89 14.44 -5.17
N VAL A 149 11.08 14.54 -5.75
CA VAL A 149 11.73 13.42 -6.49
C VAL A 149 11.84 12.16 -5.63
N SER A 150 12.12 12.30 -4.33
CA SER A 150 12.19 11.17 -3.39
C SER A 150 10.85 10.44 -3.25
N ALA A 151 9.73 11.17 -3.26
CA ALA A 151 8.40 10.58 -3.23
C ALA A 151 8.12 9.80 -4.52
N TRP A 152 8.45 10.36 -5.69
CA TRP A 152 8.33 9.64 -6.97
C TRP A 152 9.11 8.32 -6.96
N ILE A 153 10.34 8.33 -6.44
CA ILE A 153 11.17 7.13 -6.32
C ILE A 153 10.51 6.13 -5.37
N ALA A 154 10.12 6.56 -4.16
CA ALA A 154 9.50 5.68 -3.18
C ALA A 154 8.23 5.00 -3.74
N TRP A 155 7.37 5.77 -4.42
CA TRP A 155 6.14 5.24 -4.99
C TRP A 155 6.38 4.30 -6.17
N PHE A 156 7.13 4.71 -7.19
CA PHE A 156 7.27 3.90 -8.41
C PHE A 156 8.31 2.78 -8.32
N HIS A 157 9.26 2.85 -7.39
CA HIS A 157 10.32 1.84 -7.27
C HIS A 157 10.10 0.86 -6.14
N VAL A 158 9.22 1.19 -5.18
CA VAL A 158 8.93 0.36 -4.00
C VAL A 158 7.42 0.17 -3.87
N LYS A 159 6.68 1.20 -3.42
CA LYS A 159 5.30 1.05 -2.90
C LYS A 159 4.31 0.52 -3.92
N LEU A 160 4.37 0.99 -5.17
CA LEU A 160 3.42 0.55 -6.20
C LEU A 160 3.75 -0.81 -6.79
N ILE A 161 4.96 -1.36 -6.60
CA ILE A 161 5.41 -2.58 -7.30
C ILE A 161 4.40 -3.75 -7.24
N PRO A 162 3.70 -4.03 -6.12
CA PRO A 162 2.68 -5.08 -6.07
C PRO A 162 1.48 -4.86 -7.01
N VAL A 163 1.05 -3.61 -7.22
CA VAL A 163 -0.17 -3.24 -7.97
C VAL A 163 0.11 -2.59 -9.33
N LEU A 164 1.33 -2.12 -9.56
CA LEU A 164 1.76 -1.42 -10.78
C LEU A 164 1.57 -2.21 -12.08
N PRO A 165 1.55 -3.57 -12.14
CA PRO A 165 1.16 -4.27 -13.36
C PRO A 165 -0.26 -3.93 -13.88
N SER A 166 -1.09 -3.35 -13.02
CA SER A 166 -2.45 -2.90 -13.34
C SER A 166 -2.57 -1.44 -13.77
N PHE A 167 -1.44 -0.72 -13.82
CA PHE A 167 -1.39 0.68 -14.25
C PHE A 167 -1.84 0.84 -15.71
N THR A 168 -2.83 1.71 -15.93
CA THR A 168 -3.45 1.89 -17.25
C THR A 168 -2.75 2.96 -18.08
N THR A 169 -3.07 3.00 -19.38
CA THR A 169 -2.59 4.07 -20.28
C THR A 169 -3.11 5.44 -19.88
N GLU A 170 -4.32 5.50 -19.33
CA GLU A 170 -4.92 6.74 -18.84
C GLU A 170 -4.20 7.24 -17.58
N MET A 171 -4.00 6.36 -16.58
CA MET A 171 -3.23 6.67 -15.38
C MET A 171 -1.83 7.19 -15.75
N LEU A 172 -1.15 6.56 -16.71
CA LEU A 172 0.16 7.02 -17.16
C LEU A 172 0.10 8.37 -17.88
N THR A 173 -0.93 8.61 -18.68
CA THR A 173 -1.11 9.91 -19.35
C THR A 173 -1.29 11.02 -18.31
N GLN A 174 -2.12 10.80 -17.30
CA GLN A 174 -2.32 11.76 -16.20
C GLN A 174 -1.03 11.96 -15.39
N THR A 175 -0.35 10.86 -15.02
CA THR A 175 0.89 10.89 -14.25
C THR A 175 1.98 11.67 -14.97
N THR A 176 2.11 11.50 -16.28
CA THR A 176 3.17 12.14 -17.07
C THR A 176 2.82 13.57 -17.50
N ALA A 177 1.57 14.01 -17.40
CA ALA A 177 1.13 15.29 -17.97
C ALA A 177 1.94 16.52 -17.49
N GLN A 178 2.45 16.49 -16.26
CA GLN A 178 3.19 17.60 -15.64
C GLN A 178 4.56 17.19 -15.08
N THR A 179 5.07 15.99 -15.43
CA THR A 179 6.36 15.51 -14.90
C THR A 179 7.54 16.13 -15.62
N ASN A 180 8.56 16.53 -14.85
CA ASN A 180 9.87 16.86 -15.40
C ASN A 180 10.65 15.59 -15.82
N CYS A 181 11.81 15.79 -16.45
CA CYS A 181 12.60 14.68 -16.97
C CYS A 181 13.09 13.68 -15.91
N THR A 182 13.49 14.17 -14.74
CA THR A 182 13.92 13.31 -13.63
C THR A 182 12.79 12.38 -13.19
N ASN A 183 11.60 12.93 -12.97
CA ASN A 183 10.43 12.16 -12.52
C ASN A 183 9.92 11.23 -13.61
N TYR A 184 9.94 11.66 -14.87
CA TYR A 184 9.62 10.80 -16.01
C TYR A 184 10.52 9.56 -16.06
N GLN A 185 11.84 9.72 -15.90
CA GLN A 185 12.77 8.59 -15.87
C GLN A 185 12.50 7.64 -14.68
N VAL A 186 12.12 8.18 -13.52
CA VAL A 186 11.71 7.38 -12.36
C VAL A 186 10.51 6.51 -12.70
N ILE A 187 9.46 7.09 -13.32
CA ILE A 187 8.25 6.37 -13.75
C ILE A 187 8.61 5.27 -14.75
N VAL A 188 9.36 5.59 -15.81
CA VAL A 188 9.77 4.61 -16.83
C VAL A 188 10.53 3.44 -16.23
N LYS A 189 11.48 3.72 -15.32
CA LYS A 189 12.24 2.66 -14.60
C LYS A 189 11.31 1.78 -13.77
N GLY A 190 10.37 2.37 -13.03
CA GLY A 190 9.37 1.62 -12.25
C GLY A 190 8.52 0.70 -13.13
N MET A 191 7.97 1.24 -14.22
CA MET A 191 7.18 0.47 -15.19
C MET A 191 7.99 -0.66 -15.83
N GLY A 192 9.28 -0.43 -16.11
CA GLY A 192 10.21 -1.44 -16.62
C GLY A 192 10.31 -2.66 -15.70
N LYS A 193 10.40 -2.46 -14.38
CA LYS A 193 10.51 -3.53 -13.36
C LYS A 193 9.34 -4.51 -13.40
N VAL A 194 8.13 -4.02 -13.69
CA VAL A 194 6.90 -4.82 -13.65
C VAL A 194 6.37 -5.22 -15.03
N SER A 195 7.00 -4.75 -16.11
CA SER A 195 6.54 -4.94 -17.49
C SER A 195 6.25 -6.40 -17.86
N LYS A 196 7.03 -7.36 -17.33
CA LYS A 196 6.82 -8.80 -17.57
C LYS A 196 5.51 -9.34 -16.98
N LYS A 197 4.99 -8.71 -15.91
CA LYS A 197 3.70 -9.05 -15.27
C LYS A 197 2.50 -8.38 -15.96
N MET A 198 2.73 -7.54 -16.97
CA MET A 198 1.67 -6.85 -17.72
C MET A 198 1.24 -7.62 -18.98
N PRO A 199 -0.06 -7.64 -19.31
CA PRO A 199 -0.55 -8.12 -20.60
C PRO A 199 0.14 -7.41 -21.78
N LEU A 200 0.33 -8.11 -22.90
CA LEU A 200 1.00 -7.57 -24.09
C LEU A 200 0.32 -6.29 -24.62
N THR A 201 -1.01 -6.27 -24.61
CA THR A 201 -1.82 -5.11 -25.02
C THR A 201 -1.53 -3.89 -24.14
N ARG A 202 -1.48 -4.09 -22.82
CA ARG A 202 -1.15 -3.05 -21.84
C ARG A 202 0.28 -2.54 -22.05
N ARG A 203 1.26 -3.42 -22.25
CA ARG A 203 2.66 -3.03 -22.56
C ARG A 203 2.76 -2.14 -23.80
N LYS A 204 2.08 -2.52 -24.89
CA LYS A 204 2.04 -1.72 -26.13
C LYS A 204 1.39 -0.35 -25.89
N GLY A 205 0.27 -0.30 -25.18
CA GLY A 205 -0.40 0.95 -24.83
C GLY A 205 0.50 1.89 -24.02
N ILE A 206 1.16 1.36 -22.97
CA ILE A 206 2.10 2.11 -22.14
C ILE A 206 3.27 2.64 -22.98
N ALA A 207 3.90 1.79 -23.82
CA ALA A 207 4.98 2.22 -24.69
C ALA A 207 4.56 3.37 -25.63
N ASN A 208 3.35 3.30 -26.19
CA ASN A 208 2.82 4.36 -27.04
C ASN A 208 2.64 5.68 -26.30
N VAL A 209 2.13 5.65 -25.05
CA VAL A 209 1.99 6.85 -24.21
C VAL A 209 3.37 7.46 -23.92
N LEU A 210 4.36 6.64 -23.54
CA LEU A 210 5.72 7.10 -23.27
C LEU A 210 6.37 7.74 -24.50
N VAL A 211 6.26 7.12 -25.68
CA VAL A 211 6.79 7.66 -26.94
C VAL A 211 6.08 8.96 -27.33
N LYS A 212 4.75 9.03 -27.18
CA LYS A 212 3.97 10.24 -27.46
C LYS A 212 4.44 11.39 -26.58
N HIS A 213 4.65 11.12 -25.29
CA HIS A 213 5.13 12.10 -24.32
C HIS A 213 6.51 12.66 -24.70
N LEU A 214 7.47 11.79 -25.02
CA LEU A 214 8.81 12.21 -25.46
C LEU A 214 8.76 13.08 -26.73
N LYS A 215 7.92 12.72 -27.71
CA LYS A 215 7.74 13.53 -28.93
C LYS A 215 7.18 14.92 -28.63
N GLN A 216 6.24 15.04 -27.68
CA GLN A 216 5.66 16.33 -27.27
C GLN A 216 6.70 17.21 -26.56
N PHE A 217 7.54 16.62 -25.71
CA PHE A 217 8.66 17.32 -25.07
C PHE A 217 9.65 17.86 -26.10
N LEU A 218 10.09 17.03 -27.05
CA LEU A 218 10.99 17.45 -28.14
C LEU A 218 10.39 18.58 -28.98
N ALA A 219 9.09 18.50 -29.32
CA ALA A 219 8.41 19.55 -30.08
C ALA A 219 8.34 20.89 -29.30
N THR A 220 8.17 20.83 -27.98
CA THR A 220 8.14 22.03 -27.12
C THR A 220 9.53 22.65 -26.97
N PHE A 221 10.56 21.81 -26.81
CA PHE A 221 11.96 22.22 -26.76
C PHE A 221 12.39 22.94 -28.05
N ASN A 222 12.10 22.32 -29.21
CA ASN A 222 12.44 22.90 -30.51
C ASN A 222 11.74 24.24 -30.79
N LYS A 223 10.58 24.50 -30.18
CA LYS A 223 9.87 25.79 -30.28
C LYS A 223 10.41 26.88 -29.34
N ARG A 224 11.10 26.51 -28.24
CA ARG A 224 11.58 27.46 -27.22
C ARG A 224 13.00 27.98 -27.46
N GLY A 225 13.72 27.49 -28.46
CA GLY A 225 14.98 28.05 -28.96
C GLY A 225 16.09 28.23 -27.91
N ASN A 226 17.00 27.26 -27.79
CA ASN A 226 18.37 27.39 -27.23
C ASN A 226 18.58 28.27 -25.97
N LEU A 227 17.63 28.32 -25.02
CA LEU A 227 17.90 28.80 -23.67
C LEU A 227 18.42 27.63 -22.81
N PRO A 228 19.61 27.75 -22.19
CA PRO A 228 20.19 26.66 -21.42
C PRO A 228 19.56 26.66 -20.03
N LEU A 229 18.61 25.78 -19.77
CA LEU A 229 18.27 25.22 -18.45
C LEU A 229 17.12 24.22 -18.61
N HIS A 230 17.42 23.06 -19.18
CA HIS A 230 16.90 21.76 -18.76
C HIS A 230 17.53 20.68 -19.63
N THR A 231 18.15 19.69 -18.98
CA THR A 231 18.69 18.49 -19.61
C THR A 231 17.60 17.81 -20.45
N PRO A 232 17.84 17.48 -21.73
CA PRO A 232 16.90 16.69 -22.48
C PRO A 232 16.67 15.33 -21.83
N CYS A 233 15.41 14.93 -21.75
CA CYS A 233 15.03 13.51 -21.81
C CYS A 233 15.34 12.99 -23.21
#